data_AF-A0A554LHU0-F1
#
_entry.id   AF-A0A554LHU0-F1
#
_cell.length_a   1.000
_cell.length_b   1.000
_cell.length_c   1.000
_cell.angle_alpha   90.00
_cell.angle_beta   90.00
_cell.angle_gamma   90.00
#
_symmetry.space_group_name_H-M   'P 1'
#
loop_
_entity.id
_entity.type
_entity.pdbx_description
1 polymer ?
#
loop_
_entity_poly.entity_id
_entity_poly.type
_entity_poly.pdbx_seq_one_letter_code
_entity_poly.pdbx_strand_id
1 'polypeptide(L)'
;MNNNRGFSLVEILLSVALLLAVVGLGIYANNKMLSEVELEAAANMVKQALQSAQISSQSLREDSVWGMEIGQGVDTGKVYVFKGDNFSARDTSKDEIMYFSNLIIPSGDAEVIFNKLSGTASSAKKIILQKGCLYRTIDVSSGGEISVSKTNVASSGSQQDGSATLTSQADWQAGTSTSGIDLTSSPGDVKLSTAETKITDGTWTNGSGNVDYAHDGNTNTSTTLQIGENVTQTNGSTKKYTKVRYQCAPSGIDIDYWNGSAWLDVTSSSCDSYGDHPWHEFTFSVSGTKIRFSNISPLDIMDLFEAEIYADANEGTHTSAPTQIGATGDAGRTVVEYQGFGTTEIEPANTSIDYRFQLVNSSGTSTNGWTAWTTGDVANLTTTYPDQLTITQAKIDVGETYLQVQSKLTSTDGVSTPTFSDYTVNYKTGAVIEIVCN
;
A
#
# COMPACT_ATOMS: atom_id res chain seq x y z
N MET A 1 4.08 -67.46 47.40
CA MET A 1 3.60 -66.10 47.73
C MET A 1 3.28 -65.42 46.41
N ASN A 2 2.00 -65.26 46.09
CA ASN A 2 1.58 -64.69 44.82
C ASN A 2 1.67 -63.16 44.92
N ASN A 3 2.67 -62.58 44.26
CA ASN A 3 2.76 -61.14 44.05
C ASN A 3 1.65 -60.72 43.08
N ASN A 4 0.49 -60.36 43.64
CA ASN A 4 -0.57 -59.71 42.88
C ASN A 4 -0.11 -58.29 42.54
N ARG A 5 0.60 -58.15 41.41
CA ARG A 5 0.96 -56.85 40.85
C ARG A 5 -0.29 -56.24 40.20
N GLY A 6 -0.90 -55.28 40.89
CA GLY A 6 -1.92 -54.41 40.31
C GLY A 6 -1.30 -53.32 39.45
N PHE A 7 -2.09 -52.73 38.56
CA PHE A 7 -1.70 -51.56 37.77
C PHE A 7 -1.53 -50.33 38.67
N SER A 8 -0.50 -49.53 38.39
CA SER A 8 -0.30 -48.22 39.00
C SER A 8 -1.37 -47.24 38.51
N LEU A 9 -1.75 -46.29 39.36
CA LEU A 9 -2.65 -45.19 38.99
C LEU A 9 -2.17 -44.46 37.73
N VAL A 10 -0.85 -44.29 37.58
CA VAL A 10 -0.24 -43.63 36.41
C VAL A 10 -0.44 -44.46 35.14
N GLU A 11 -0.37 -45.79 35.21
CA GLU A 11 -0.59 -46.67 34.05
C GLU A 11 -2.06 -46.66 33.61
N ILE A 12 -3.00 -46.59 34.57
CA ILE A 12 -4.44 -46.44 34.26
C ILE A 12 -4.69 -45.10 33.57
N LEU A 13 -4.12 -44.00 34.10
CA LEU A 13 -4.28 -42.67 33.49
C LEU A 13 -3.67 -42.60 32.08
N LEU A 14 -2.48 -43.18 31.87
CA LEU A 14 -1.86 -43.26 30.55
C LEU A 14 -2.70 -44.09 29.57
N SER A 15 -3.27 -45.21 30.02
CA SER A 15 -4.12 -46.06 29.19
C SER A 15 -5.40 -45.34 28.77
N VAL A 16 -6.04 -44.61 29.70
CA VAL A 16 -7.24 -43.80 29.39
C VAL A 16 -6.89 -42.66 28.45
N ALA A 17 -5.77 -41.97 28.65
CA ALA A 17 -5.33 -40.90 27.75
C ALA A 17 -5.09 -41.41 26.32
N LEU A 18 -4.44 -42.58 26.17
CA LEU A 18 -4.23 -43.21 24.86
C LEU A 18 -5.56 -43.62 24.20
N LEU A 19 -6.50 -44.19 24.96
CA LEU A 19 -7.82 -44.53 24.44
C LEU A 19 -8.57 -43.29 23.94
N LEU A 20 -8.55 -42.19 24.69
CA LEU A 20 -9.16 -40.92 24.28
C LEU A 20 -8.49 -40.33 23.03
N ALA A 21 -7.16 -40.41 22.92
CA ALA A 21 -6.45 -39.97 21.74
C ALA A 21 -6.85 -40.78 20.49
N VAL A 22 -6.97 -42.10 20.61
CA VAL A 22 -7.40 -42.98 19.51
C VAL A 22 -8.85 -42.68 19.09
N VAL A 23 -9.76 -42.50 20.06
CA VAL A 23 -11.16 -42.14 19.77
C VAL A 23 -11.24 -40.77 19.09
N GLY A 24 -10.49 -39.78 19.57
CA GLY A 24 -10.43 -38.45 18.97
C GLY A 24 -9.96 -38.47 17.51
N LEU A 25 -8.88 -39.22 17.22
CA LEU A 25 -8.39 -39.41 15.85
C LEU A 25 -9.42 -40.14 14.97
N GLY A 26 -10.12 -41.13 15.52
CA GLY A 26 -11.18 -41.86 14.82
C GLY A 26 -12.35 -40.96 14.40
N ILE A 27 -12.81 -40.09 15.30
CA ILE A 27 -13.88 -39.12 15.01
C ILE A 27 -13.44 -38.15 13.90
N TYR A 28 -12.23 -37.60 14.00
CA TYR A 28 -11.70 -36.67 13.00
C TYR A 28 -11.58 -37.32 11.61
N ALA A 29 -10.99 -38.52 11.52
CA ALA A 29 -10.85 -39.25 10.27
C ALA A 29 -12.21 -39.58 9.64
N ASN A 30 -13.18 -39.98 10.47
CA ASN A 30 -14.54 -40.27 10.01
C ASN A 30 -15.24 -39.02 9.44
N ASN A 31 -15.14 -37.87 10.12
CA ASN A 31 -15.76 -36.63 9.65
C ASN A 31 -15.17 -36.13 8.32
N LYS A 32 -13.86 -36.27 8.14
CA LYS A 32 -13.20 -35.93 6.87
C LYS A 32 -13.69 -36.84 5.74
N MET A 33 -13.71 -38.16 5.97
CA MET A 33 -14.17 -39.14 4.97
C MET A 33 -15.63 -38.91 4.59
N LEU A 34 -16.51 -38.66 5.57
CA LEU A 34 -17.92 -38.34 5.33
C LEU A 34 -18.07 -37.07 4.49
N SER A 35 -17.28 -36.04 4.76
CA SER A 35 -17.31 -34.80 3.99
C SER A 35 -16.84 -34.99 2.55
N GLU A 36 -15.80 -35.80 2.31
CA GLU A 36 -15.35 -36.16 0.96
C GLU A 36 -16.39 -36.97 0.19
N VAL A 37 -17.04 -37.94 0.85
CA VAL A 37 -18.07 -38.78 0.24
C VAL A 37 -19.31 -37.96 -0.12
N GLU A 38 -19.77 -37.09 0.78
CA GLU A 38 -20.92 -36.22 0.50
C GLU A 38 -20.64 -35.26 -0.66
N LEU A 39 -19.46 -34.66 -0.70
CA LEU A 39 -19.07 -33.74 -1.78
C LEU A 39 -18.95 -34.48 -3.12
N GLU A 40 -18.38 -35.68 -3.11
CA GLU A 40 -18.32 -36.55 -4.30
C GLU A 40 -19.71 -36.95 -4.79
N ALA A 41 -20.63 -37.28 -3.88
CA ALA A 41 -22.00 -37.62 -4.21
C ALA A 41 -22.73 -36.42 -4.84
N ALA A 42 -22.55 -35.22 -4.29
CA ALA A 42 -23.12 -33.99 -4.85
C ALA A 42 -22.55 -33.68 -6.25
N ALA A 43 -21.23 -33.82 -6.44
CA ALA A 43 -20.61 -33.59 -7.74
C ALA A 43 -21.13 -34.57 -8.81
N ASN A 44 -21.29 -35.84 -8.45
CA ASN A 44 -21.86 -36.84 -9.36
C ASN A 44 -23.34 -36.61 -9.64
N MET A 45 -24.11 -36.08 -8.67
CA MET A 45 -25.50 -35.67 -8.87
C MET A 45 -25.60 -34.50 -9.86
N VAL A 46 -24.77 -33.46 -9.71
CA VAL A 46 -24.73 -32.33 -10.66
C VAL A 46 -24.30 -32.80 -12.05
N LYS A 47 -23.31 -33.69 -12.14
CA LYS A 47 -22.92 -34.33 -13.41
C LYS A 47 -24.09 -35.07 -14.06
N GLN A 48 -24.84 -35.86 -13.29
CA GLN A 48 -26.01 -36.58 -13.79
C GLN A 48 -27.12 -35.62 -14.26
N ALA A 49 -27.32 -34.50 -13.55
CA ALA A 49 -28.24 -33.44 -13.94
C ALA A 49 -27.87 -32.84 -15.30
N LEU A 50 -26.59 -32.48 -15.48
CA LEU A 50 -26.05 -31.98 -16.73
C LEU A 50 -26.24 -32.98 -17.88
N GLN A 51 -25.95 -34.26 -17.65
CA GLN A 51 -26.16 -35.32 -18.64
C GLN A 51 -27.65 -35.49 -19.00
N SER A 52 -28.55 -35.38 -18.02
CA SER A 52 -30.01 -35.44 -18.26
C SER A 52 -30.49 -34.27 -19.13
N ALA A 53 -30.02 -33.04 -18.83
CA ALA A 53 -30.32 -31.85 -19.63
C ALA A 53 -29.77 -31.99 -21.06
N GLN A 54 -28.54 -32.47 -21.21
CA GLN A 54 -27.91 -32.72 -22.51
C GLN A 54 -28.69 -33.73 -23.36
N ILE A 55 -29.05 -34.88 -22.78
CA ILE A 55 -29.82 -35.93 -23.47
C ILE A 55 -31.22 -35.43 -23.83
N SER A 56 -31.86 -34.65 -22.95
CA SER A 56 -33.18 -34.07 -23.21
C SER A 56 -33.15 -33.09 -24.40
N SER A 57 -32.08 -32.31 -24.54
CA SER A 57 -31.86 -31.42 -25.69
C SER A 57 -31.56 -32.19 -26.99
N GLN A 58 -30.74 -33.24 -26.92
CA GLN A 58 -30.38 -34.06 -28.09
C GLN A 58 -31.56 -34.89 -28.62
N SER A 59 -32.39 -35.40 -27.71
CA SER A 59 -33.58 -36.18 -28.06
C SER A 59 -34.76 -35.32 -28.52
N LEU A 60 -34.61 -33.98 -28.56
CA LEU A 60 -35.68 -33.03 -28.84
C LEU A 60 -36.90 -33.24 -27.94
N ARG A 61 -36.68 -33.60 -26.66
CA ARG A 61 -37.76 -33.76 -25.69
C ARG A 61 -38.54 -32.47 -25.60
N GLU A 62 -39.84 -32.52 -25.90
CA GLU A 62 -40.75 -31.36 -25.91
C GLU A 62 -40.34 -30.23 -26.87
N ASP A 63 -39.56 -30.55 -27.93
CA ASP A 63 -39.02 -29.62 -28.93
C ASP A 63 -38.46 -28.32 -28.31
N SER A 64 -37.59 -28.45 -27.31
CA SER A 64 -37.00 -27.31 -26.62
C SER A 64 -35.53 -27.56 -26.27
N VAL A 65 -34.82 -26.49 -25.92
CA VAL A 65 -33.53 -26.60 -25.26
C VAL A 65 -33.75 -26.93 -23.79
N TRP A 66 -32.80 -27.66 -23.23
CA TRP A 66 -32.81 -28.02 -21.81
C TRP A 66 -31.51 -27.55 -21.18
N GLY A 67 -31.63 -27.12 -19.93
CA GLY A 67 -30.54 -26.60 -19.13
C GLY A 67 -30.47 -27.22 -17.75
N MET A 68 -29.39 -26.91 -17.05
CA MET A 68 -29.19 -27.22 -15.64
C MET A 68 -28.84 -25.94 -14.90
N GLU A 69 -29.51 -25.68 -13.78
CA GLU A 69 -29.20 -24.60 -12.84
C GLU A 69 -28.87 -25.20 -11.48
N ILE A 70 -27.76 -24.76 -10.87
CA ILE A 70 -27.46 -25.07 -9.47
C ILE A 70 -27.86 -23.91 -8.56
N GLY A 71 -28.69 -24.18 -7.56
CA GLY A 71 -29.21 -23.17 -6.66
C GLY A 71 -28.11 -22.54 -5.80
N GLN A 72 -28.05 -21.21 -5.81
CA GLN A 72 -27.16 -20.40 -4.96
C GLN A 72 -27.98 -19.59 -3.94
N GLY A 73 -27.36 -19.16 -2.85
CA GLY A 73 -28.02 -18.37 -1.80
C GLY A 73 -29.16 -19.11 -1.12
N VAL A 74 -30.40 -18.61 -1.27
CA VAL A 74 -31.59 -19.22 -0.64
C VAL A 74 -31.96 -20.58 -1.23
N ASP A 75 -31.46 -20.89 -2.42
CA ASP A 75 -31.70 -22.16 -3.11
C ASP A 75 -30.51 -23.14 -3.02
N THR A 76 -29.52 -22.85 -2.18
CA THR A 76 -28.38 -23.76 -1.96
C THR A 76 -28.84 -25.16 -1.54
N GLY A 77 -28.23 -26.18 -2.15
CA GLY A 77 -28.61 -27.59 -1.96
C GLY A 77 -29.61 -28.12 -3.00
N LYS A 78 -29.98 -27.33 -4.02
CA LYS A 78 -30.89 -27.74 -5.10
C LYS A 78 -30.19 -27.71 -6.46
N VAL A 79 -30.55 -28.65 -7.32
CA VAL A 79 -30.18 -28.67 -8.74
C VAL A 79 -31.46 -28.80 -9.55
N TYR A 80 -31.64 -27.92 -10.53
CA TYR A 80 -32.79 -27.91 -11.43
C TYR A 80 -32.33 -28.37 -12.81
N VAL A 81 -32.96 -29.41 -13.36
CA VAL A 81 -32.95 -29.67 -14.80
C VAL A 81 -34.23 -29.08 -15.36
N PHE A 82 -34.11 -28.13 -16.29
CA PHE A 82 -35.25 -27.33 -16.74
C PHE A 82 -35.34 -27.24 -18.25
N LYS A 83 -36.54 -26.90 -18.72
CA LYS A 83 -36.85 -26.64 -20.12
C LYS A 83 -36.96 -25.14 -20.36
N GLY A 84 -36.20 -24.60 -21.32
CA GLY A 84 -36.25 -23.19 -21.71
C GLY A 84 -34.88 -22.61 -22.04
N ASP A 85 -34.87 -21.43 -22.69
CA ASP A 85 -33.65 -20.79 -23.19
C ASP A 85 -32.71 -20.30 -22.08
N ASN A 86 -33.25 -20.11 -20.87
CA ASN A 86 -32.53 -19.83 -19.63
C ASN A 86 -33.45 -20.13 -18.43
N PHE A 87 -32.87 -20.16 -17.24
CA PHE A 87 -33.51 -20.51 -15.98
C PHE A 87 -34.61 -19.52 -15.60
N SER A 88 -34.41 -18.23 -15.90
CA SER A 88 -35.42 -17.20 -15.60
C SER A 88 -36.68 -17.31 -16.48
N ALA A 89 -36.51 -17.80 -17.72
CA ALA A 89 -37.57 -17.96 -18.72
C ALA A 89 -38.08 -19.41 -18.85
N ARG A 90 -37.74 -20.27 -17.88
CA ARG A 90 -38.05 -21.71 -17.93
C ARG A 90 -39.53 -22.01 -17.73
N ASP A 91 -39.95 -23.18 -18.23
CA ASP A 91 -41.24 -23.78 -17.89
C ASP A 91 -41.13 -24.52 -16.54
N THR A 92 -41.46 -23.82 -15.46
CA THR A 92 -41.40 -24.38 -14.08
C THR A 92 -42.24 -25.64 -13.86
N SER A 93 -43.23 -25.94 -14.73
CA SER A 93 -44.01 -27.19 -14.65
C SER A 93 -43.23 -28.42 -15.11
N LYS A 94 -42.06 -28.21 -15.72
CA LYS A 94 -41.18 -29.25 -16.25
C LYS A 94 -39.87 -29.39 -15.48
N ASP A 95 -39.70 -28.63 -14.40
CA ASP A 95 -38.50 -28.69 -13.57
C ASP A 95 -38.35 -30.06 -12.92
N GLU A 96 -37.21 -30.71 -13.14
CA GLU A 96 -36.77 -31.88 -12.40
C GLU A 96 -35.78 -31.42 -11.32
N ILE A 97 -36.17 -31.52 -10.04
CA ILE A 97 -35.39 -31.00 -8.91
C ILE A 97 -34.68 -32.14 -8.18
N MET A 98 -33.38 -32.01 -8.01
CA MET A 98 -32.55 -32.88 -7.18
C MET A 98 -32.02 -32.11 -5.97
N TYR A 99 -31.78 -32.82 -4.87
CA TYR A 99 -31.35 -32.24 -3.60
C TYR A 99 -30.02 -32.83 -3.14
N PHE A 100 -29.12 -31.97 -2.69
CA PHE A 100 -27.89 -32.33 -2.00
C PHE A 100 -27.75 -31.53 -0.69
N SER A 101 -26.73 -31.84 0.11
CA SER A 101 -26.49 -31.17 1.39
C SER A 101 -26.36 -29.66 1.22
N ASN A 102 -27.13 -28.87 1.98
CA ASN A 102 -27.01 -27.41 1.99
C ASN A 102 -25.71 -26.89 2.64
N LEU A 103 -24.92 -27.79 3.24
CA LEU A 103 -23.56 -27.51 3.71
C LEU A 103 -22.55 -27.49 2.55
N ILE A 104 -22.96 -27.90 1.35
CA ILE A 104 -22.16 -27.79 0.14
C ILE A 104 -22.52 -26.47 -0.53
N ILE A 105 -21.54 -25.58 -0.65
CA ILE A 105 -21.70 -24.24 -1.21
C ILE A 105 -21.27 -24.28 -2.69
N PRO A 106 -22.20 -24.10 -3.65
CA PRO A 106 -21.85 -23.97 -5.05
C PRO A 106 -21.36 -22.55 -5.38
N SER A 107 -20.41 -22.45 -6.31
CA SER A 107 -19.88 -21.20 -6.88
C SER A 107 -19.50 -21.40 -8.35
N GLY A 108 -19.07 -20.34 -9.03
CA GLY A 108 -18.80 -20.34 -10.48
C GLY A 108 -20.06 -20.10 -11.31
N ASP A 109 -20.13 -20.73 -12.49
CA ASP A 109 -21.32 -20.68 -13.34
C ASP A 109 -22.48 -21.43 -12.66
N ALA A 110 -23.63 -20.76 -12.49
CA ALA A 110 -24.83 -21.40 -11.96
C ALA A 110 -25.60 -22.19 -13.04
N GLU A 111 -25.53 -21.72 -14.29
CA GLU A 111 -26.36 -22.18 -15.40
C GLU A 111 -25.55 -22.80 -16.55
N VAL A 112 -26.06 -23.91 -17.09
CA VAL A 112 -25.57 -24.53 -18.33
C VAL A 112 -26.73 -24.85 -19.26
N ILE A 113 -26.71 -24.28 -20.47
CA ILE A 113 -27.72 -24.54 -21.51
C ILE A 113 -27.12 -25.40 -22.63
N PHE A 114 -27.86 -26.44 -23.05
CA PHE A 114 -27.47 -27.31 -24.15
C PHE A 114 -28.31 -27.03 -25.41
N ASN A 115 -27.63 -26.97 -26.55
CA ASN A 115 -28.26 -26.75 -27.84
C ASN A 115 -29.02 -28.00 -28.30
N LYS A 116 -30.16 -27.80 -28.97
CA LYS A 116 -30.97 -28.86 -29.60
C LYS A 116 -30.13 -29.69 -30.56
N LEU A 117 -30.43 -30.98 -30.65
CA LEU A 117 -29.81 -31.98 -31.56
C LEU A 117 -28.31 -32.24 -31.34
N SER A 118 -27.48 -31.21 -31.12
CA SER A 118 -26.05 -31.37 -30.90
C SER A 118 -25.72 -31.75 -29.46
N GLY A 119 -26.49 -31.25 -28.47
CA GLY A 119 -26.14 -31.36 -27.06
C GLY A 119 -24.82 -30.67 -26.70
N THR A 120 -24.36 -29.75 -27.54
CA THR A 120 -23.23 -28.88 -27.23
C THR A 120 -23.68 -27.80 -26.25
N ALA A 121 -22.82 -27.43 -25.30
CA ALA A 121 -23.12 -26.32 -24.40
C ALA A 121 -23.08 -24.99 -25.17
N SER A 122 -23.89 -24.01 -24.77
CA SER A 122 -23.90 -22.66 -25.38
C SER A 122 -22.54 -21.94 -25.26
N SER A 123 -21.78 -22.26 -24.21
CA SER A 123 -20.41 -21.82 -23.95
C SER A 123 -19.73 -22.82 -23.01
N ALA A 124 -18.41 -22.75 -22.87
CA ALA A 124 -17.72 -23.52 -21.82
C ALA A 124 -18.08 -22.98 -20.44
N LYS A 125 -18.30 -23.87 -19.47
CA LYS A 125 -18.81 -23.54 -18.12
C LYS A 125 -18.01 -24.27 -17.04
N LYS A 126 -17.88 -23.63 -15.88
CA LYS A 126 -17.20 -24.19 -14.70
C LYS A 126 -18.03 -24.00 -13.45
N ILE A 127 -18.33 -25.12 -12.78
CA ILE A 127 -19.07 -25.16 -11.52
C ILE A 127 -18.15 -25.69 -10.42
N ILE A 128 -18.11 -25.02 -9.28
CA ILE A 128 -17.29 -25.39 -8.13
C ILE A 128 -18.21 -25.73 -6.96
N LEU A 129 -18.07 -26.93 -6.39
CA LEU A 129 -18.74 -27.33 -5.17
C LEU A 129 -17.75 -27.36 -4.02
N GLN A 130 -18.10 -26.75 -2.89
CA GLN A 130 -17.26 -26.68 -1.71
C GLN A 130 -17.95 -27.25 -0.47
N LYS A 131 -17.23 -28.04 0.34
CA LYS A 131 -17.64 -28.40 1.71
C LYS A 131 -16.45 -28.24 2.66
N GLY A 132 -16.47 -27.18 3.47
CA GLY A 132 -15.30 -26.79 4.26
C GLY A 132 -14.11 -26.52 3.33
N CYS A 133 -13.12 -27.42 3.39
CA CYS A 133 -11.86 -27.34 2.65
C CYS A 133 -11.77 -28.20 1.40
N LEU A 134 -12.84 -28.95 1.15
CA LEU A 134 -12.89 -29.91 0.08
C LEU A 134 -13.61 -29.28 -1.10
N TYR A 135 -13.04 -29.45 -2.29
CA TYR A 135 -13.59 -28.91 -3.53
C TYR A 135 -13.79 -30.00 -4.57
N ARG A 136 -14.79 -29.79 -5.44
CA ARG A 136 -14.99 -30.51 -6.70
C ARG A 136 -15.27 -29.49 -7.79
N THR A 137 -14.54 -29.61 -8.89
CA THR A 137 -14.80 -28.79 -10.07
C THR A 137 -15.46 -29.66 -11.14
N ILE A 138 -16.49 -29.10 -11.74
CA ILE A 138 -17.25 -29.69 -12.83
C ILE A 138 -17.04 -28.77 -14.03
N ASP A 139 -16.32 -29.27 -15.03
CA ASP A 139 -16.05 -28.54 -16.27
C ASP A 139 -16.96 -29.07 -17.37
N VAL A 140 -17.67 -28.16 -18.05
CA VAL A 140 -18.47 -28.46 -19.24
C VAL A 140 -17.83 -27.75 -20.42
N SER A 141 -17.32 -28.51 -21.39
CA SER A 141 -16.73 -27.92 -22.59
C SER A 141 -17.81 -27.37 -23.53
N SER A 142 -17.45 -26.47 -24.44
CA SER A 142 -18.36 -26.03 -25.51
C SER A 142 -18.81 -27.19 -26.41
N GLY A 143 -18.03 -28.28 -26.48
CA GLY A 143 -18.41 -29.52 -27.15
C GLY A 143 -19.44 -30.36 -26.39
N GLY A 144 -19.82 -29.99 -25.17
CA GLY A 144 -20.74 -30.73 -24.31
C GLY A 144 -20.10 -31.87 -23.53
N GLU A 145 -18.77 -31.96 -23.48
CA GLU A 145 -18.08 -32.92 -22.61
C GLU A 145 -18.20 -32.47 -21.15
N ILE A 146 -18.59 -33.38 -20.26
CA ILE A 146 -18.78 -33.10 -18.84
C ILE A 146 -17.76 -33.91 -18.03
N SER A 147 -16.86 -33.22 -17.34
CA SER A 147 -15.83 -33.83 -16.49
C SER A 147 -15.96 -33.37 -15.04
N VAL A 148 -15.60 -34.26 -14.11
CA VAL A 148 -15.56 -33.96 -12.67
C VAL A 148 -14.13 -34.22 -12.21
N SER A 149 -13.53 -33.23 -11.58
CA SER A 149 -12.17 -33.34 -11.06
C SER A 149 -12.13 -33.01 -9.57
N LYS A 150 -11.24 -33.71 -8.86
CA LYS A 150 -10.84 -33.28 -7.52
C LYS A 150 -9.93 -32.08 -7.70
N THR A 151 -10.43 -30.89 -7.39
CA THR A 151 -9.55 -29.76 -7.19
C THR A 151 -8.96 -29.93 -5.80
N ASN A 152 -7.81 -30.61 -5.74
CA ASN A 152 -6.87 -30.24 -4.70
C ASN A 152 -6.58 -28.77 -4.97
N VAL A 153 -6.90 -27.87 -4.04
CA VAL A 153 -6.40 -26.49 -4.08
C VAL A 153 -4.89 -26.55 -3.80
N ALA A 154 -4.14 -27.27 -4.62
CA ALA A 154 -2.77 -26.94 -4.89
C ALA A 154 -2.86 -25.72 -5.81
N SER A 155 -2.83 -24.54 -5.20
CA SER A 155 -2.10 -23.32 -5.61
C SER A 155 -1.53 -23.25 -7.05
N SER A 156 -2.29 -23.67 -8.05
CA SER A 156 -1.83 -23.85 -9.45
C SER A 156 -2.33 -22.77 -10.38
N GLY A 157 -2.90 -21.69 -9.84
CA GLY A 157 -2.59 -20.39 -10.45
C GLY A 157 -1.10 -20.21 -10.26
N SER A 158 -0.31 -20.51 -11.31
CA SER A 158 1.14 -20.44 -11.24
C SER A 158 1.52 -19.10 -10.62
N GLN A 159 2.26 -19.13 -9.52
CA GLN A 159 2.89 -17.93 -9.02
C GLN A 159 3.73 -17.38 -10.17
N GLN A 160 3.42 -16.16 -10.60
CA GLN A 160 4.26 -15.47 -11.56
C GLN A 160 4.96 -14.36 -10.83
N ASP A 161 6.27 -14.33 -11.00
CA ASP A 161 7.08 -13.19 -10.64
C ASP A 161 6.69 -12.03 -11.57
N GLY A 162 6.51 -10.86 -10.97
CA GLY A 162 6.27 -9.59 -11.64
C GLY A 162 7.18 -8.54 -11.05
N SER A 163 7.30 -7.41 -11.75
CA SER A 163 8.01 -6.24 -11.26
C SER A 163 7.26 -4.98 -11.64
N ALA A 164 7.35 -3.98 -10.78
CA ALA A 164 6.90 -2.62 -11.05
C ALA A 164 8.10 -1.69 -10.92
N THR A 165 8.33 -0.89 -11.94
CA THR A 165 9.44 0.07 -11.99
C THR A 165 8.86 1.44 -12.23
N LEU A 166 9.19 2.40 -11.36
CA LEU A 166 8.90 3.82 -11.58
C LEU A 166 10.21 4.48 -12.04
N THR A 167 10.18 5.11 -13.21
CA THR A 167 11.36 5.73 -13.85
C THR A 167 11.05 7.04 -14.57
N SER A 168 9.77 7.34 -14.81
CA SER A 168 9.38 8.50 -15.61
C SER A 168 8.85 9.64 -14.74
N GLN A 169 8.96 10.87 -15.26
CA GLN A 169 8.34 12.03 -14.62
C GLN A 169 6.84 11.83 -14.37
N ALA A 170 6.12 11.17 -15.28
CA ALA A 170 4.70 10.89 -15.11
C ALA A 170 4.46 9.94 -13.93
N ASP A 171 5.33 8.95 -13.74
CA ASP A 171 5.27 8.05 -12.58
C ASP A 171 5.46 8.83 -11.28
N TRP A 172 6.41 9.75 -11.24
CA TRP A 172 6.66 10.57 -10.05
C TRP A 172 5.52 11.54 -9.76
N GLN A 173 4.97 12.18 -10.79
CA GLN A 173 3.87 13.14 -10.66
C GLN A 173 2.53 12.50 -10.30
N ALA A 174 2.36 11.19 -10.54
CA ALA A 174 1.17 10.47 -10.06
C ALA A 174 1.16 10.31 -8.53
N GLY A 175 2.33 10.40 -7.89
CA GLY A 175 2.48 10.39 -6.43
C GLY A 175 2.16 11.72 -5.75
N THR A 176 2.58 11.86 -4.51
CA THR A 176 2.51 13.10 -3.72
C THR A 176 3.88 13.47 -3.20
N SER A 177 4.16 14.76 -3.04
CA SER A 177 5.41 15.24 -2.46
C SER A 177 5.18 16.38 -1.47
N THR A 178 6.09 16.53 -0.52
CA THR A 178 6.16 17.72 0.34
C THR A 178 6.90 18.86 -0.37
N SER A 179 6.84 20.06 0.21
CA SER A 179 7.77 21.13 -0.15
C SER A 179 9.21 20.60 -0.06
N GLY A 180 10.02 20.88 -1.08
CA GLY A 180 11.43 20.47 -1.10
C GLY A 180 11.76 19.31 -2.03
N ILE A 181 10.81 18.79 -2.80
CA ILE A 181 11.10 17.84 -3.89
C ILE A 181 10.92 18.52 -5.25
N ASP A 182 11.88 18.32 -6.16
CA ASP A 182 11.77 18.69 -7.57
C ASP A 182 11.48 17.43 -8.41
N LEU A 183 10.36 17.48 -9.13
CA LEU A 183 9.89 16.45 -10.07
C LEU A 183 9.95 16.92 -11.53
N THR A 184 10.54 18.10 -11.79
CA THR A 184 10.41 18.83 -13.06
C THR A 184 11.68 18.89 -13.88
N SER A 185 12.85 18.87 -13.22
CA SER A 185 14.13 18.98 -13.92
C SER A 185 14.61 17.60 -14.41
N SER A 186 14.80 17.45 -15.72
CA SER A 186 15.20 16.19 -16.39
C SER A 186 14.17 15.06 -16.26
N PRO A 187 13.68 14.47 -17.38
CA PRO A 187 12.67 13.42 -17.29
C PRO A 187 13.21 12.21 -16.52
N GLY A 188 12.66 11.93 -15.34
CA GLY A 188 12.87 10.66 -14.63
C GLY A 188 13.57 10.75 -13.28
N ASP A 189 14.06 11.90 -12.85
CA ASP A 189 14.73 12.01 -11.55
C ASP A 189 13.84 12.65 -10.47
N VAL A 190 13.97 12.16 -9.24
CA VAL A 190 13.47 12.81 -8.02
C VAL A 190 14.67 13.33 -7.24
N LYS A 191 14.66 14.63 -6.92
CA LYS A 191 15.76 15.28 -6.21
C LYS A 191 15.26 16.34 -5.23
N LEU A 192 16.14 16.83 -4.36
CA LEU A 192 15.80 18.01 -3.53
C LEU A 192 15.59 19.24 -4.41
N SER A 193 14.55 19.99 -4.09
CA SER A 193 14.20 21.22 -4.76
C SER A 193 15.12 22.35 -4.34
N THR A 194 15.56 23.13 -5.33
CA THR A 194 16.20 24.44 -5.12
C THR A 194 15.15 25.56 -5.04
N ALA A 195 13.87 25.22 -4.83
CA ALA A 195 12.84 26.21 -4.59
C ALA A 195 13.01 26.80 -3.20
N GLU A 196 12.99 28.12 -3.12
CA GLU A 196 13.14 28.86 -1.87
C GLU A 196 11.97 28.59 -0.92
N THR A 197 12.27 28.25 0.33
CA THR A 197 11.29 28.06 1.40
C THR A 197 11.58 29.01 2.55
N LYS A 198 10.54 29.65 3.12
CA LYS A 198 10.69 30.47 4.33
C LYS A 198 11.11 29.54 5.48
N ILE A 199 12.22 29.85 6.12
CA ILE A 199 12.70 29.15 7.30
C ILE A 199 11.76 29.49 8.46
N THR A 200 11.07 28.48 8.97
CA THR A 200 10.18 28.59 10.12
C THR A 200 10.71 27.80 11.32
N ASP A 201 11.70 26.93 11.09
CA ASP A 201 12.44 26.20 12.11
C ASP A 201 13.69 26.98 12.53
N GLY A 202 13.94 27.12 13.83
CA GLY A 202 15.12 27.83 14.33
C GLY A 202 14.85 28.54 15.65
N THR A 203 15.92 28.88 16.37
CA THR A 203 15.82 29.71 17.58
C THR A 203 16.29 31.11 17.27
N TRP A 204 15.43 32.09 17.50
CA TRP A 204 15.77 33.50 17.42
C TRP A 204 16.28 33.99 18.77
N THR A 205 17.36 34.76 18.75
CA THR A 205 18.00 35.31 19.95
C THR A 205 18.38 36.76 19.70
N ASN A 206 18.38 37.56 20.77
CA ASN A 206 18.83 38.94 20.74
C ASN A 206 19.65 39.25 22.01
N GLY A 207 20.58 40.21 21.92
CA GLY A 207 21.32 40.79 23.04
C GLY A 207 20.45 41.59 24.02
N SER A 208 19.41 42.30 23.56
CA SER A 208 18.43 42.95 24.45
C SER A 208 17.08 43.22 23.75
N GLY A 209 15.96 42.91 24.40
CA GLY A 209 14.60 43.11 23.84
C GLY A 209 13.82 41.83 23.56
N ASN A 210 12.56 41.97 23.14
CA ASN A 210 11.69 40.84 22.79
C ASN A 210 11.90 40.45 21.33
N VAL A 211 12.70 39.40 21.09
CA VAL A 211 13.06 38.94 19.74
C VAL A 211 11.86 38.39 18.94
N ASP A 212 10.79 37.99 19.62
CA ASP A 212 9.60 37.43 18.98
C ASP A 212 8.99 38.42 17.97
N TYR A 213 9.08 39.72 18.26
CA TYR A 213 8.56 40.77 17.37
C TYR A 213 9.31 40.89 16.06
N ALA A 214 10.52 40.34 15.93
CA ALA A 214 11.24 40.35 14.66
C ALA A 214 10.81 39.22 13.71
N HIS A 215 9.95 38.29 14.13
CA HIS A 215 9.60 37.12 13.32
C HIS A 215 8.19 36.56 13.59
N ASP A 216 7.31 37.35 14.20
CA ASP A 216 5.93 36.93 14.53
C ASP A 216 4.94 37.14 13.36
N GLY A 217 5.40 37.74 12.25
CA GLY A 217 4.57 38.08 11.10
C GLY A 217 3.77 39.36 11.28
N ASN A 218 3.95 40.09 12.39
CA ASN A 218 3.27 41.35 12.67
C ASN A 218 4.22 42.54 12.47
N THR A 219 4.03 43.23 11.35
CA THR A 219 4.82 44.41 10.96
C THR A 219 4.57 45.66 11.81
N ASN A 220 3.75 45.61 12.87
CA ASN A 220 3.46 46.73 13.76
C ASN A 220 4.18 46.66 15.10
N THR A 221 4.86 45.55 15.38
CA THR A 221 5.72 45.36 16.54
C THR A 221 7.16 45.41 16.10
N SER A 222 8.09 45.71 17.01
CA SER A 222 9.50 45.77 16.66
C SER A 222 10.42 45.32 17.78
N THR A 223 11.54 44.78 17.36
CA THR A 223 12.69 44.51 18.23
C THR A 223 13.68 45.67 18.11
N THR A 224 13.80 46.47 19.17
CA THR A 224 14.80 47.55 19.23
C THR A 224 16.19 46.98 19.47
N LEU A 225 17.16 47.43 18.68
CA LEU A 225 18.57 47.05 18.72
C LEU A 225 19.44 48.28 18.96
N GLN A 226 20.25 48.24 20.01
CA GLN A 226 21.35 49.18 20.23
C GLN A 226 22.54 48.86 19.33
N ILE A 227 23.52 49.76 19.34
CA ILE A 227 24.74 49.64 18.55
C ILE A 227 25.48 48.35 18.92
N GLY A 228 25.76 47.52 17.91
CA GLY A 228 26.46 46.24 18.09
C GLY A 228 25.55 45.11 18.61
N GLU A 229 24.28 45.39 18.86
CA GLU A 229 23.28 44.34 19.09
C GLU A 229 22.80 43.75 17.78
N ASN A 230 22.29 42.53 17.86
CA ASN A 230 21.81 41.79 16.71
C ASN A 230 20.65 40.87 17.08
N VAL A 231 19.78 40.64 16.10
CA VAL A 231 18.84 39.52 16.10
C VAL A 231 19.46 38.39 15.29
N THR A 232 19.69 37.23 15.92
CA THR A 232 20.28 36.05 15.29
C THR A 232 19.26 34.92 15.22
N GLN A 233 19.01 34.39 14.01
CA GLN A 233 18.39 33.08 13.82
C GLN A 233 19.49 32.01 13.84
N THR A 234 19.36 31.04 14.75
CA THR A 234 20.22 29.84 14.80
C THR A 234 19.44 28.62 14.35
N ASN A 235 19.98 27.93 13.35
CA ASN A 235 19.43 26.70 12.79
C ASN A 235 20.17 25.48 13.36
N GLY A 236 19.46 24.38 13.56
CA GLY A 236 20.03 23.12 14.08
C GLY A 236 20.98 22.42 13.10
N SER A 237 20.93 22.80 11.82
CA SER A 237 21.75 22.28 10.72
C SER A 237 22.16 23.39 9.77
N THR A 238 23.12 23.13 8.89
CA THR A 238 23.54 24.09 7.86
C THR A 238 22.43 24.27 6.84
N LYS A 239 22.01 25.51 6.60
CA LYS A 239 21.02 25.88 5.58
C LYS A 239 21.74 26.61 4.45
N LYS A 240 21.29 26.45 3.21
CA LYS A 240 21.70 27.29 2.09
C LYS A 240 20.71 28.44 1.95
N TYR A 241 21.04 29.55 2.59
CA TYR A 241 20.23 30.76 2.55
C TYR A 241 20.26 31.36 1.14
N THR A 242 19.07 31.63 0.63
CA THR A 242 18.86 32.14 -0.72
C THR A 242 18.32 33.57 -0.71
N LYS A 243 17.60 33.95 0.33
CA LYS A 243 16.97 35.27 0.40
C LYS A 243 16.67 35.69 1.83
N VAL A 244 16.70 36.99 2.08
CA VAL A 244 16.13 37.63 3.27
C VAL A 244 15.18 38.74 2.86
N ARG A 245 14.14 38.91 3.66
CA ARG A 245 13.24 40.06 3.61
C ARG A 245 13.15 40.66 5.00
N TYR A 246 13.14 41.98 5.11
CA TYR A 246 13.04 42.63 6.42
C TYR A 246 12.39 44.00 6.33
N GLN A 247 11.88 44.46 7.47
CA GLN A 247 11.41 45.83 7.69
C GLN A 247 12.15 46.41 8.89
N CYS A 248 12.78 47.57 8.71
CA CYS A 248 13.51 48.23 9.79
C CYS A 248 13.39 49.75 9.73
N ALA A 249 13.59 50.42 10.87
CA ALA A 249 13.75 51.87 10.97
C ALA A 249 14.29 52.31 12.33
N PRO A 250 14.93 53.49 12.45
CA PRO A 250 15.74 54.16 11.45
C PRO A 250 17.06 53.39 11.35
N SER A 251 18.14 54.01 10.88
CA SER A 251 19.51 53.45 10.94
C SER A 251 19.90 52.50 9.81
N GLY A 252 21.13 51.98 9.85
CA GLY A 252 21.62 50.97 8.91
C GLY A 252 21.59 49.59 9.53
N ILE A 253 21.32 48.58 8.71
CA ILE A 253 21.29 47.17 9.07
C ILE A 253 22.39 46.44 8.30
N ASP A 254 23.03 45.50 8.99
CA ASP A 254 24.01 44.59 8.41
C ASP A 254 23.54 43.16 8.58
N ILE A 255 23.69 42.37 7.51
CA ILE A 255 23.20 41.00 7.46
C ILE A 255 24.41 40.10 7.27
N ASP A 256 24.66 39.24 8.26
CA ASP A 256 25.79 38.32 8.26
C ASP A 256 25.30 36.88 8.37
N TYR A 257 26.09 35.95 7.86
CA TYR A 257 25.92 34.51 8.10
C TYR A 257 27.12 33.90 8.81
N TRP A 258 26.87 32.86 9.61
CA TRP A 258 27.92 32.10 10.27
C TRP A 258 28.32 30.88 9.42
N ASN A 259 29.54 30.89 8.87
CA ASN A 259 30.05 29.82 8.02
C ASN A 259 30.61 28.61 8.79
N GLY A 260 30.50 28.60 10.12
CA GLY A 260 31.10 27.60 11.01
C GLY A 260 32.31 28.10 11.80
N SER A 261 33.01 29.14 11.32
CA SER A 261 34.21 29.69 11.96
C SER A 261 34.18 31.21 12.18
N ALA A 262 33.48 31.95 11.34
CA ALA A 262 33.35 33.40 11.44
C ALA A 262 31.99 33.87 10.93
N TRP A 263 31.63 35.09 11.35
CA TRP A 263 30.57 35.87 10.71
C TRP A 263 31.12 36.49 9.44
N LEU A 264 30.38 36.34 8.35
CA LEU A 264 30.71 36.89 7.04
C LEU A 264 29.53 37.69 6.52
N ASP A 265 29.83 38.84 5.95
CA ASP A 265 28.85 39.76 5.38
C ASP A 265 28.08 39.10 4.23
N VAL A 266 26.76 39.20 4.27
CA VAL A 266 25.87 38.94 3.14
C VAL A 266 25.62 40.26 2.40
N THR A 267 25.16 41.27 3.14
CA THR A 267 24.85 42.60 2.61
C THR A 267 24.64 43.60 3.75
N SER A 268 24.76 44.88 3.46
CA SER A 268 24.35 45.98 4.35
C SER A 268 23.42 46.93 3.61
N SER A 269 22.50 47.57 4.34
CA SER A 269 21.56 48.54 3.78
C SER A 269 21.19 49.63 4.79
N SER A 270 20.63 50.72 4.28
CA SER A 270 19.95 51.72 5.11
C SER A 270 18.49 51.33 5.31
N CYS A 271 18.02 51.44 6.55
CA CYS A 271 16.61 51.41 6.91
C CYS A 271 15.95 52.77 6.67
N ASP A 272 14.63 52.75 6.48
CA ASP A 272 13.84 53.94 6.24
C ASP A 272 13.54 54.73 7.53
N SER A 273 13.07 55.97 7.39
CA SER A 273 12.66 56.81 8.52
C SER A 273 11.40 56.29 9.21
N TYR A 274 11.21 56.60 10.50
CA TYR A 274 9.96 56.33 11.24
C TYR A 274 8.71 56.81 10.48
N GLY A 275 7.87 55.87 10.00
CA GLY A 275 6.59 56.18 9.34
C GLY A 275 6.12 55.13 8.34
N ASP A 276 6.95 54.79 7.36
CA ASP A 276 6.70 53.72 6.38
C ASP A 276 7.89 52.76 6.44
N HIS A 277 7.63 51.50 6.71
CA HIS A 277 8.63 50.45 6.88
C HIS A 277 8.46 49.43 5.76
N PRO A 278 8.83 49.78 4.51
CA PRO A 278 8.61 48.88 3.38
C PRO A 278 9.46 47.62 3.54
N TRP A 279 9.04 46.55 2.87
CA TRP A 279 9.84 45.35 2.77
C TRP A 279 11.07 45.60 1.92
N HIS A 280 12.25 45.42 2.50
CA HIS A 280 13.49 45.25 1.77
C HIS A 280 13.68 43.76 1.46
N GLU A 281 14.21 43.46 0.28
CA GLU A 281 14.50 42.08 -0.15
C GLU A 281 15.92 42.00 -0.71
N PHE A 282 16.63 40.94 -0.33
CA PHE A 282 17.95 40.65 -0.88
C PHE A 282 18.10 39.15 -1.13
N THR A 283 18.47 38.81 -2.37
CA THR A 283 18.73 37.42 -2.81
C THR A 283 20.23 37.18 -2.87
N PHE A 284 20.67 36.05 -2.35
CA PHE A 284 22.07 35.63 -2.26
C PHE A 284 22.16 34.09 -2.28
N SER A 285 23.33 33.52 -2.09
CA SER A 285 23.49 32.07 -1.98
C SER A 285 24.67 31.75 -1.09
N VAL A 286 24.43 31.53 0.19
CA VAL A 286 25.46 31.21 1.19
C VAL A 286 24.99 30.09 2.10
N SER A 287 25.94 29.27 2.59
CA SER A 287 25.63 28.18 3.51
C SER A 287 26.13 28.49 4.90
N GLY A 288 25.27 28.32 5.90
CA GLY A 288 25.63 28.55 7.30
C GLY A 288 24.60 28.00 8.29
N THR A 289 24.98 27.92 9.56
CA THR A 289 24.08 27.48 10.64
C THR A 289 23.37 28.65 11.32
N LYS A 290 23.79 29.89 11.05
CA LYS A 290 23.19 31.10 11.61
C LYS A 290 23.16 32.21 10.59
N ILE A 291 22.20 33.10 10.75
CA ILE A 291 22.13 34.38 10.06
C ILE A 291 21.68 35.44 11.07
N ARG A 292 22.21 36.65 10.99
CA ARG A 292 21.88 37.72 11.93
C ARG A 292 21.66 39.05 11.23
N PHE A 293 20.91 39.90 11.90
CA PHE A 293 20.62 41.28 11.53
C PHE A 293 21.19 42.18 12.62
N SER A 294 22.17 43.01 12.29
CA SER A 294 22.92 43.84 13.24
C SER A 294 22.66 45.32 13.01
N ASN A 295 22.52 46.10 14.08
CA ASN A 295 22.50 47.56 13.98
C ASN A 295 23.94 48.08 13.81
N ILE A 296 24.21 48.78 12.70
CA ILE A 296 25.51 49.37 12.38
C ILE A 296 25.55 50.89 12.50
N SER A 297 24.45 51.54 12.91
CA SER A 297 24.44 53.00 13.08
C SER A 297 25.19 53.40 14.35
N PRO A 298 26.22 54.26 14.25
CA PRO A 298 27.10 54.57 15.38
C PRO A 298 26.47 55.50 16.44
N LEU A 299 25.25 56.01 16.22
CA LEU A 299 24.63 57.01 17.10
C LEU A 299 23.13 56.79 17.34
N ASP A 300 22.54 55.70 16.84
CA ASP A 300 21.09 55.58 16.80
C ASP A 300 20.61 54.13 17.03
N ILE A 301 19.41 54.01 17.59
CA ILE A 301 18.72 52.73 17.74
C ILE A 301 18.16 52.29 16.39
N MET A 302 17.95 50.98 16.23
CA MET A 302 17.27 50.41 15.07
C MET A 302 16.14 49.52 15.57
N ASP A 303 14.93 49.76 15.09
CA ASP A 303 13.80 48.87 15.27
C ASP A 303 13.74 47.91 14.07
N LEU A 304 13.81 46.61 14.35
CA LEU A 304 13.54 45.55 13.38
C LEU A 304 12.10 45.09 13.56
N PHE A 305 11.23 45.44 12.61
CA PHE A 305 9.79 45.18 12.69
C PHE A 305 9.41 43.77 12.28
N GLU A 306 10.10 43.20 11.30
CA GLU A 306 9.90 41.81 10.85
C GLU A 306 11.11 41.40 9.99
N ALA A 307 11.49 40.13 10.07
CA ALA A 307 12.52 39.51 9.26
C ALA A 307 12.09 38.10 8.81
N GLU A 308 12.17 37.85 7.52
CA GLU A 308 11.93 36.55 6.90
C GLU A 308 13.22 36.06 6.25
N ILE A 309 13.63 34.84 6.56
CA ILE A 309 14.81 34.21 5.98
C ILE A 309 14.31 33.04 5.13
N TYR A 310 14.89 32.88 3.95
CA TYR A 310 14.57 31.82 3.01
C TYR A 310 15.82 31.01 2.69
N ALA A 311 15.63 29.70 2.52
CA ALA A 311 16.67 28.77 2.12
C ALA A 311 16.15 27.72 1.13
N ASP A 312 17.08 27.06 0.44
CA ASP A 312 16.80 25.82 -0.28
C ASP A 312 16.27 24.76 0.70
N ALA A 313 15.48 23.82 0.18
CA ALA A 313 14.99 22.72 1.00
C ALA A 313 16.12 21.75 1.35
N ASN A 314 16.30 21.50 2.65
CA ASN A 314 17.24 20.52 3.16
C ASN A 314 16.63 19.12 3.31
N GLU A 315 15.31 19.01 3.25
CA GLU A 315 14.59 17.74 3.31
C GLU A 315 13.36 17.82 2.42
N GLY A 316 13.00 16.69 1.81
CA GLY A 316 11.76 16.52 1.08
C GLY A 316 11.35 15.06 1.07
N THR A 317 10.05 14.80 0.99
CA THR A 317 9.52 13.45 0.82
C THR A 317 8.70 13.33 -0.45
N HIS A 318 8.79 12.18 -1.09
CA HIS A 318 7.94 11.78 -2.21
C HIS A 318 7.29 10.44 -1.87
N THR A 319 6.00 10.29 -2.17
CA THR A 319 5.23 9.06 -1.93
C THR A 319 4.57 8.62 -3.23
N SER A 320 4.76 7.36 -3.60
CA SER A 320 4.10 6.77 -4.77
C SER A 320 2.58 6.80 -4.64
N ALA A 321 1.87 6.91 -5.77
CA ALA A 321 0.43 6.78 -5.79
C ALA A 321 0.00 5.36 -5.36
N PRO A 322 -1.18 5.22 -4.71
CA PRO A 322 -1.60 3.97 -4.09
C PRO A 322 -1.59 2.75 -5.02
N THR A 323 -1.93 2.90 -6.30
CA THR A 323 -2.10 1.78 -7.23
C THR A 323 -0.94 1.61 -8.21
N GLN A 324 0.15 2.37 -8.08
CA GLN A 324 1.27 2.28 -9.02
C GLN A 324 2.04 0.97 -8.90
N ILE A 325 2.04 0.35 -7.70
CA ILE A 325 2.77 -0.88 -7.42
C ILE A 325 1.78 -1.92 -6.92
N GLY A 326 1.72 -3.05 -7.63
CA GLY A 326 0.81 -4.15 -7.33
C GLY A 326 -0.49 -4.18 -8.13
N ALA A 327 -0.68 -3.25 -9.08
CA ALA A 327 -1.68 -3.41 -10.12
C ALA A 327 -1.25 -4.52 -11.10
N THR A 328 -1.91 -5.67 -11.04
CA THR A 328 -1.56 -6.85 -11.84
C THR A 328 -2.05 -6.77 -13.29
N GLY A 329 -3.04 -5.92 -13.57
CA GLY A 329 -3.71 -5.83 -14.89
C GLY A 329 -4.58 -7.05 -15.24
N ASP A 330 -4.34 -8.18 -14.61
CA ASP A 330 -5.06 -9.44 -14.78
C ASP A 330 -6.27 -9.51 -13.83
N ALA A 331 -7.46 -9.60 -14.40
CA ALA A 331 -8.69 -9.83 -13.62
C ALA A 331 -8.56 -11.13 -12.79
N GLY A 332 -8.76 -11.03 -11.47
CA GLY A 332 -8.70 -12.18 -10.56
C GLY A 332 -7.29 -12.56 -10.08
N ARG A 333 -6.28 -11.73 -10.29
CA ARG A 333 -4.94 -11.92 -9.70
C ARG A 333 -4.58 -10.77 -8.79
N THR A 334 -4.06 -11.11 -7.62
CA THR A 334 -3.55 -10.14 -6.65
C THR A 334 -2.08 -10.44 -6.37
N VAL A 335 -1.35 -9.41 -5.94
CA VAL A 335 -0.04 -9.64 -5.34
C VAL A 335 -0.23 -10.47 -4.07
N VAL A 336 0.62 -11.49 -3.91
CA VAL A 336 0.64 -12.37 -2.73
C VAL A 336 1.90 -12.18 -1.89
N GLU A 337 2.97 -11.64 -2.49
CA GLU A 337 4.24 -11.41 -1.81
C GLU A 337 4.99 -10.26 -2.47
N TYR A 338 5.43 -9.27 -1.70
CA TYR A 338 6.42 -8.28 -2.14
C TYR A 338 7.83 -8.77 -1.77
N GLN A 339 8.73 -8.69 -2.75
CA GLN A 339 10.07 -9.25 -2.67
C GLN A 339 11.11 -8.13 -2.65
N GLY A 340 12.08 -8.12 -3.57
CA GLY A 340 13.17 -7.17 -3.57
C GLY A 340 12.73 -5.77 -3.98
N PHE A 341 13.26 -4.77 -3.29
CA PHE A 341 13.26 -3.36 -3.66
C PHE A 341 14.68 -2.98 -4.07
N GLY A 342 14.84 -2.39 -5.26
CA GLY A 342 16.11 -1.89 -5.74
C GLY A 342 16.00 -0.48 -6.30
N THR A 343 17.06 0.30 -6.21
CA THR A 343 17.06 1.73 -6.59
C THR A 343 18.32 2.12 -7.35
N THR A 344 18.18 3.08 -8.27
CA THR A 344 19.34 3.77 -8.86
C THR A 344 19.43 5.17 -8.29
N GLU A 345 20.45 5.40 -7.45
CA GLU A 345 20.61 6.64 -6.69
C GLU A 345 22.01 7.24 -6.79
N ILE A 346 22.08 8.56 -6.59
CA ILE A 346 23.29 9.35 -6.41
C ILE A 346 23.16 10.03 -5.05
N GLU A 347 24.00 9.59 -4.12
CA GLU A 347 24.13 10.18 -2.78
C GLU A 347 25.48 10.91 -2.67
N PRO A 348 25.55 12.23 -2.97
CA PRO A 348 26.74 13.01 -2.66
C PRO A 348 27.03 13.03 -1.15
N ALA A 349 28.23 13.42 -0.77
CA ALA A 349 28.58 13.63 0.64
C ALA A 349 27.56 14.55 1.34
N ASN A 350 27.29 14.30 2.63
CA ASN A 350 26.34 15.06 3.45
C ASN A 350 24.86 14.91 3.05
N THR A 351 24.53 13.96 2.19
CA THR A 351 23.15 13.65 1.80
C THR A 351 22.75 12.23 2.21
N SER A 352 21.46 11.96 2.26
CA SER A 352 20.91 10.60 2.39
C SER A 352 19.60 10.47 1.63
N ILE A 353 19.33 9.26 1.14
CA ILE A 353 18.04 8.85 0.61
C ILE A 353 17.53 7.66 1.42
N ASP A 354 16.44 7.90 2.15
CA ASP A 354 15.81 6.87 2.97
C ASP A 354 14.46 6.48 2.37
N TYR A 355 14.08 5.21 2.55
CA TYR A 355 12.85 4.62 2.04
C TYR A 355 12.05 4.01 3.19
N ARG A 356 10.73 4.04 3.06
CA ARG A 356 9.81 3.24 3.88
C ARG A 356 8.62 2.79 3.07
N PHE A 357 7.95 1.77 3.57
CA PHE A 357 6.95 1.02 2.83
C PHE A 357 5.65 0.89 3.62
N GLN A 358 4.52 0.78 2.94
CA GLN A 358 3.28 0.34 3.55
C GLN A 358 2.40 -0.39 2.54
N LEU A 359 1.55 -1.30 3.03
CA LEU A 359 0.45 -1.83 2.24
C LEU A 359 -0.75 -0.89 2.33
N VAL A 360 -1.38 -0.64 1.19
CA VAL A 360 -2.58 0.19 1.10
C VAL A 360 -3.63 -0.42 0.21
N ASN A 361 -4.88 0.00 0.42
CA ASN A 361 -5.95 -0.21 -0.54
C ASN A 361 -5.85 0.75 -1.73
N SER A 362 -6.74 0.60 -2.71
CA SER A 362 -6.77 1.45 -3.91
C SER A 362 -6.98 2.94 -3.62
N SER A 363 -7.45 3.30 -2.43
CA SER A 363 -7.63 4.68 -1.97
C SER A 363 -6.44 5.22 -1.15
N GLY A 364 -5.38 4.43 -0.95
CA GLY A 364 -4.20 4.83 -0.18
C GLY A 364 -4.34 4.69 1.34
N THR A 365 -5.37 4.00 1.83
CA THR A 365 -5.54 3.75 3.27
C THR A 365 -4.79 2.49 3.70
N SER A 366 -4.14 2.53 4.87
CA SER A 366 -3.40 1.40 5.47
C SER A 366 -3.90 1.08 6.89
N THR A 367 -3.98 -0.21 7.24
CA THR A 367 -4.29 -0.70 8.58
C THR A 367 -3.06 -0.82 9.48
N ASN A 368 -1.86 -1.02 8.90
CA ASN A 368 -0.63 -1.26 9.65
C ASN A 368 0.37 -0.09 9.58
N GLY A 369 0.14 0.88 8.69
CA GLY A 369 0.97 2.07 8.53
C GLY A 369 2.36 1.77 7.95
N TRP A 370 3.25 2.74 8.10
CA TRP A 370 4.59 2.72 7.52
C TRP A 370 5.59 1.85 8.30
N THR A 371 6.50 1.21 7.57
CA THR A 371 7.72 0.61 8.14
C THR A 371 8.66 1.68 8.71
N ALA A 372 9.69 1.23 9.44
CA ALA A 372 10.85 2.08 9.72
C ALA A 372 11.54 2.52 8.41
N TRP A 373 12.26 3.65 8.49
CA TRP A 373 13.13 4.12 7.41
C TRP A 373 14.32 3.17 7.22
N THR A 374 14.74 2.98 5.97
CA THR A 374 15.90 2.19 5.57
C THR A 374 16.61 2.84 4.39
N THR A 375 17.88 2.55 4.17
CA THR A 375 18.70 3.17 3.13
C THR A 375 19.07 2.11 2.08
N GLY A 376 19.02 2.48 0.80
CA GLY A 376 19.37 1.62 -0.33
C GLY A 376 18.46 0.41 -0.57
N ASP A 377 19.01 -0.61 -1.24
CA ASP A 377 18.30 -1.82 -1.65
C ASP A 377 17.81 -2.69 -0.48
N VAL A 378 16.62 -3.27 -0.62
CA VAL A 378 16.06 -4.27 0.31
C VAL A 378 15.85 -5.59 -0.42
N ALA A 379 16.65 -6.62 -0.08
CA ALA A 379 16.62 -7.90 -0.78
C ALA A 379 15.24 -8.62 -0.74
N ASN A 380 14.52 -8.53 0.39
CA ASN A 380 13.18 -9.09 0.53
C ASN A 380 12.34 -8.29 1.54
N LEU A 381 11.37 -7.54 1.05
CA LEU A 381 10.49 -6.66 1.82
C LEU A 381 9.66 -7.40 2.87
N THR A 382 9.04 -8.52 2.52
CA THR A 382 8.17 -9.29 3.43
C THR A 382 8.96 -9.98 4.55
N THR A 383 10.21 -10.38 4.30
CA THR A 383 11.08 -10.96 5.33
C THR A 383 11.64 -9.89 6.26
N THR A 384 11.98 -8.71 5.73
CA THR A 384 12.52 -7.60 6.54
C THR A 384 11.42 -6.92 7.37
N TYR A 385 10.20 -6.81 6.83
CA TYR A 385 9.07 -6.10 7.46
C TYR A 385 7.80 -6.97 7.51
N PRO A 386 7.82 -8.13 8.19
CA PRO A 386 6.72 -9.10 8.15
C PRO A 386 5.41 -8.54 8.72
N ASP A 387 5.47 -7.71 9.75
CA ASP A 387 4.27 -7.18 10.40
C ASP A 387 3.51 -6.20 9.48
N GLN A 388 4.22 -5.36 8.74
CA GLN A 388 3.62 -4.35 7.87
C GLN A 388 3.30 -4.89 6.48
N LEU A 389 4.17 -5.75 5.91
CA LEU A 389 4.14 -6.08 4.49
C LEU A 389 3.68 -7.51 4.16
N THR A 390 3.41 -8.36 5.16
CA THR A 390 2.73 -9.64 4.90
C THR A 390 1.29 -9.39 4.45
N ILE A 391 0.93 -9.92 3.27
CA ILE A 391 -0.42 -9.89 2.73
C ILE A 391 -1.21 -11.05 3.36
N THR A 392 -2.00 -10.75 4.38
CA THR A 392 -2.89 -11.71 5.05
C THR A 392 -4.28 -11.69 4.39
N GLN A 393 -5.11 -12.70 4.68
CA GLN A 393 -6.51 -12.70 4.22
C GLN A 393 -7.26 -11.44 4.65
N ALA A 394 -7.06 -10.97 5.89
CA ALA A 394 -7.70 -9.75 6.37
C ALA A 394 -7.34 -8.51 5.53
N LYS A 395 -6.08 -8.41 5.05
CA LYS A 395 -5.65 -7.35 4.13
C LYS A 395 -6.27 -7.51 2.74
N ILE A 396 -6.35 -8.73 2.24
CA ILE A 396 -7.04 -9.04 0.97
C ILE A 396 -8.51 -8.61 1.05
N ASP A 397 -9.20 -8.91 2.15
CA ASP A 397 -10.63 -8.61 2.35
C ASP A 397 -10.90 -7.10 2.35
N VAL A 398 -9.95 -6.27 2.81
CA VAL A 398 -10.06 -4.79 2.75
C VAL A 398 -9.36 -4.17 1.54
N GLY A 399 -8.84 -4.99 0.63
CA GLY A 399 -8.17 -4.56 -0.60
C GLY A 399 -6.76 -4.02 -0.43
N GLU A 400 -6.11 -4.22 0.73
CA GLU A 400 -4.74 -3.78 1.05
C GLU A 400 -3.67 -4.66 0.41
N THR A 401 -3.67 -4.69 -0.93
CA THR A 401 -2.74 -5.50 -1.72
C THR A 401 -1.73 -4.67 -2.50
N TYR A 402 -1.83 -3.34 -2.48
CA TYR A 402 -0.91 -2.44 -3.17
C TYR A 402 0.21 -1.99 -2.24
N LEU A 403 1.40 -1.76 -2.81
CA LEU A 403 2.53 -1.21 -2.06
C LEU A 403 2.65 0.29 -2.34
N GLN A 404 2.84 1.07 -1.28
CA GLN A 404 3.35 2.43 -1.42
C GLN A 404 4.79 2.50 -0.93
N VAL A 405 5.60 3.25 -1.67
CA VAL A 405 6.97 3.61 -1.31
C VAL A 405 6.98 5.10 -0.99
N GLN A 406 7.54 5.46 0.16
CA GLN A 406 7.89 6.83 0.45
C GLN A 406 9.40 6.96 0.52
N SER A 407 9.94 7.89 -0.25
CA SER A 407 11.34 8.28 -0.25
C SER A 407 11.51 9.60 0.51
N LYS A 408 12.57 9.71 1.29
CA LYS A 408 12.99 10.93 1.98
C LYS A 408 14.39 11.29 1.54
N LEU A 409 14.53 12.47 0.99
CA LEU A 409 15.80 13.04 0.59
C LEU A 409 16.23 14.02 1.66
N THR A 410 17.47 13.94 2.12
CA THR A 410 18.02 14.85 3.12
C THR A 410 19.36 15.39 2.66
N SER A 411 19.62 16.66 2.94
CA SER A 411 20.91 17.33 2.80
C SER A 411 21.27 18.07 4.09
N THR A 412 22.43 17.76 4.65
CA THR A 412 22.92 18.36 5.90
C THR A 412 23.80 19.59 5.68
N ASP A 413 24.28 19.80 4.45
CA ASP A 413 25.06 20.99 4.05
C ASP A 413 24.24 22.02 3.26
N GLY A 414 23.03 21.66 2.82
CA GLY A 414 22.14 22.50 2.00
C GLY A 414 22.67 22.78 0.59
N VAL A 415 23.81 22.20 0.21
CA VAL A 415 24.46 22.42 -1.10
C VAL A 415 24.35 21.16 -1.95
N SER A 416 24.62 20.02 -1.34
CA SER A 416 24.60 18.72 -1.98
C SER A 416 23.16 18.27 -2.20
N THR A 417 22.86 17.83 -3.42
CA THR A 417 21.51 17.45 -3.85
C THR A 417 21.46 15.94 -4.10
N PRO A 418 20.87 15.15 -3.18
CA PRO A 418 20.63 13.73 -3.46
C PRO A 418 19.62 13.59 -4.60
N THR A 419 19.80 12.56 -5.42
CA THR A 419 18.94 12.29 -6.57
C THR A 419 18.74 10.78 -6.71
N PHE A 420 17.51 10.34 -6.99
CA PHE A 420 17.26 8.97 -7.44
C PHE A 420 16.49 8.99 -8.77
N SER A 421 16.85 8.09 -9.69
CA SER A 421 16.30 8.04 -11.05
C SER A 421 15.26 6.94 -11.24
N ASP A 422 15.27 5.92 -10.38
CA ASP A 422 14.30 4.85 -10.39
C ASP A 422 14.21 4.11 -9.07
N TYR A 423 13.10 3.39 -8.92
CA TYR A 423 13.10 2.21 -8.08
C TYR A 423 12.24 1.10 -8.68
N THR A 424 12.62 -0.14 -8.40
CA THR A 424 11.96 -1.36 -8.87
C THR A 424 11.55 -2.22 -7.68
N VAL A 425 10.29 -2.62 -7.66
CA VAL A 425 9.73 -3.57 -6.69
C VAL A 425 9.42 -4.87 -7.42
N ASN A 426 10.04 -5.96 -6.98
CA ASN A 426 9.71 -7.30 -7.42
C ASN A 426 8.58 -7.86 -6.54
N TYR A 427 7.65 -8.61 -7.12
CA TYR A 427 6.54 -9.21 -6.40
C TYR A 427 6.10 -10.52 -7.04
N LYS A 428 5.39 -11.35 -6.28
CA LYS A 428 4.68 -12.51 -6.80
C LYS A 428 3.21 -12.23 -6.87
N THR A 429 2.60 -12.67 -7.97
CA THR A 429 1.15 -12.68 -8.13
C THR A 429 0.64 -14.09 -7.96
N GLY A 430 -0.49 -14.22 -7.28
CA GLY A 430 -1.28 -15.44 -7.22
C GLY A 430 -2.62 -15.22 -7.90
N ALA A 431 -3.26 -16.30 -8.35
CA ALA A 431 -4.71 -16.25 -8.48
C ALA A 431 -5.29 -15.90 -7.10
N VAL A 432 -6.35 -15.08 -7.05
CA VAL A 432 -7.12 -14.92 -5.81
C VAL A 432 -7.68 -16.31 -5.47
N ILE A 433 -6.99 -17.02 -4.59
CA ILE A 433 -7.47 -18.27 -4.03
C ILE A 433 -8.48 -17.84 -2.99
N GLU A 434 -9.75 -17.81 -3.37
CA GLU A 434 -10.81 -17.63 -2.40
C GLU A 434 -10.75 -18.81 -1.40
N ILE A 435 -10.44 -18.43 -0.15
CA ILE A 435 -10.73 -19.08 1.13
C ILE A 435 -9.67 -20.05 1.67
N VAL A 436 -8.99 -19.53 2.69
CA VAL A 436 -8.22 -20.23 3.72
C VAL A 436 -9.15 -21.07 4.59
N CYS A 437 -8.82 -22.33 4.70
CA CYS A 437 -9.36 -23.27 5.66
C CYS A 437 -8.84 -23.01 7.07
N ASN A 438 -9.66 -22.43 7.94
CA ASN A 438 -9.39 -22.41 9.39
C ASN A 438 -9.94 -23.66 10.08
#